data_AF-A0A2V7B385-F1
#
_entry.id   AF-A0A2V7B385-F1
#
_cell.length_a   1.000
_cell.length_b   1.000
_cell.length_c   1.000
_cell.angle_alpha   90.00
_cell.angle_beta   90.00
_cell.angle_gamma   90.00
#
_symmetry.space_group_name_H-M   'P 1'
#
loop_
_entity.id
_entity.type
_entity.pdbx_description
1 polymer ?
#
loop_
_entity_poly.entity_id
_entity_poly.type
_entity_poly.pdbx_seq_one_letter_code
_entity_poly.pdbx_strand_id
1 'polypeptide(L)'
;MKARLAWLIAGLMVFHGVSLALAGNLANKVKVELENVDPHPGMEPGMYVCAAGHLHIRGTVRNLADVPLGPIKVAGKALDSAGKILGTATASTEQRTLAPGAKTGFDLEFVTVTGPRVQLVKKHEIKVVDAPVAR
;
A
#
# COMPACT_ATOMS: atom_id res chain seq x y z
N MET A 1 -12.86 -10.28 62.05
CA MET A 1 -13.35 -10.79 60.74
C MET A 1 -14.69 -10.10 60.48
N LYS A 2 -15.00 -9.39 59.39
CA LYS A 2 -14.47 -9.29 58.02
C LYS A 2 -14.65 -7.84 57.55
N ALA A 3 -13.65 -7.25 56.90
CA ALA A 3 -13.80 -6.00 56.16
C ALA A 3 -14.47 -6.30 54.80
N ARG A 4 -15.40 -5.45 54.37
CA ARG A 4 -15.96 -5.47 53.02
C ARG A 4 -15.47 -4.24 52.26
N LEU A 5 -14.53 -4.44 51.37
CA LEU A 5 -14.09 -3.47 50.37
C LEU A 5 -15.19 -3.35 49.31
N ALA A 6 -15.72 -2.15 49.13
CA ALA A 6 -16.52 -1.80 47.96
C ALA A 6 -15.64 -0.95 47.03
N TRP A 7 -15.28 -1.49 45.86
CA TRP A 7 -14.65 -0.72 44.79
C TRP A 7 -15.73 -0.11 43.90
N LEU A 8 -15.81 1.23 43.92
CA LEU A 8 -16.51 2.02 42.92
C LEU A 8 -15.60 2.17 41.70
N ILE A 9 -15.90 1.49 40.60
CA ILE A 9 -15.30 1.78 39.30
C ILE A 9 -16.19 2.85 38.65
N ALA A 10 -15.79 4.12 38.77
CA ALA A 10 -16.36 5.18 37.96
C ALA A 10 -15.80 5.05 36.53
N GLY A 11 -16.67 4.67 35.60
CA GLY A 11 -16.35 4.58 34.18
C GLY A 11 -16.07 5.97 33.61
N LEU A 12 -14.85 6.17 33.11
CA LEU A 12 -14.46 7.34 32.34
C LEU A 12 -15.08 7.22 30.93
N MET A 13 -16.25 7.81 30.74
CA MET A 13 -16.84 8.02 29.40
C MET A 13 -16.05 9.15 28.71
N VAL A 14 -15.15 8.79 27.80
CA VAL A 14 -14.53 9.74 26.87
C VAL A 14 -15.45 9.87 25.67
N PHE A 15 -16.17 10.99 25.57
CA PHE A 15 -16.79 11.44 24.33
C PHE A 15 -16.33 12.86 24.02
N HIS A 16 -16.17 13.12 22.72
CA HIS A 16 -15.81 14.38 22.04
C HIS A 16 -14.34 14.53 21.63
N GLY A 17 -13.88 13.60 20.79
CA GLY A 17 -12.92 13.94 19.74
C GLY A 17 -13.66 14.22 18.44
N VAL A 18 -14.22 15.42 18.27
CA VAL A 18 -14.59 15.90 16.92
C VAL A 18 -13.28 16.29 16.25
N SER A 19 -12.64 15.34 15.57
CA SER A 19 -11.52 15.65 14.69
C SER A 19 -12.06 16.47 13.53
N LEU A 20 -11.85 17.78 13.59
CA LEU A 20 -11.92 18.68 12.44
C LEU A 20 -11.15 18.03 11.28
N ALA A 21 -11.85 17.78 10.19
CA ALA A 21 -11.31 17.18 8.98
C ALA A 21 -10.09 17.98 8.49
N LEU A 22 -8.88 17.53 8.83
CA LEU A 22 -7.80 17.61 7.85
C LEU A 22 -8.35 16.85 6.64
N ALA A 23 -8.23 17.43 5.44
CA ALA A 23 -8.24 16.65 4.21
C ALA A 23 -7.05 15.69 4.27
N GLY A 24 -7.22 14.64 5.08
CA GLY A 24 -6.14 13.81 5.58
C GLY A 24 -5.76 12.84 4.50
N ASN A 25 -4.51 12.89 4.08
CA ASN A 25 -3.93 11.78 3.36
C ASN A 25 -3.90 10.57 4.32
N LEU A 26 -4.63 9.51 3.97
CA LEU A 26 -4.84 8.31 4.77
C LEU A 26 -3.95 7.15 4.31
N ALA A 27 -2.75 7.42 3.78
CA ALA A 27 -1.84 6.39 3.24
C ALA A 27 -1.53 5.26 4.25
N ASN A 28 -1.45 5.57 5.54
CA ASN A 28 -1.25 4.58 6.61
C ASN A 28 -2.48 3.70 6.89
N LYS A 29 -3.64 4.01 6.29
CA LYS A 29 -4.87 3.21 6.32
C LYS A 29 -5.08 2.43 5.01
N VAL A 30 -4.05 2.29 4.19
CA VAL A 30 -4.08 1.49 2.98
C VAL A 30 -3.14 0.30 3.13
N LYS A 31 -3.67 -0.91 2.96
CA LYS A 31 -2.86 -2.14 2.96
C LYS A 31 -2.51 -2.51 1.52
N VAL A 32 -1.23 -2.78 1.26
CA VAL A 32 -0.73 -3.30 -0.02
C VAL A 32 -0.63 -4.82 0.06
N GLU A 33 -1.06 -5.52 -0.98
CA GLU A 33 -0.90 -6.96 -1.16
C GLU A 33 -0.43 -7.22 -2.59
N LEU A 34 0.72 -7.86 -2.77
CA LEU A 34 1.22 -8.21 -4.09
C LEU A 34 0.45 -9.38 -4.69
N GLU A 35 0.24 -9.34 -5.99
CA GLU A 35 -0.41 -10.47 -6.67
C GLU A 35 0.58 -11.63 -6.78
N ASN A 36 0.17 -12.82 -6.35
CA ASN A 36 0.84 -14.06 -6.76
C ASN A 36 0.45 -14.35 -8.21
N VAL A 37 0.99 -13.58 -9.15
CA VAL A 37 1.05 -14.00 -10.54
C VAL A 37 2.00 -15.20 -10.58
N ASP A 38 1.67 -16.25 -11.34
CA ASP A 38 2.51 -17.44 -11.48
C ASP A 38 3.98 -17.00 -11.58
N PRO A 39 4.84 -17.40 -10.61
CA PRO A 39 6.17 -16.84 -10.50
C PRO A 39 6.90 -17.14 -11.79
N HIS A 40 7.22 -16.09 -12.54
CA HIS A 40 8.18 -16.22 -13.61
C HIS A 40 9.47 -16.78 -12.98
N PRO A 41 10.06 -17.84 -13.56
CA PRO A 41 11.22 -18.49 -12.96
C PRO A 41 12.31 -17.48 -12.57
N GLY A 42 12.58 -17.36 -11.27
CA GLY A 42 13.59 -16.45 -10.72
C GLY A 42 13.14 -15.02 -10.39
N MET A 43 11.83 -14.70 -10.43
CA MET A 43 11.28 -13.39 -10.05
C MET A 43 10.41 -13.47 -8.78
N GLU A 44 10.38 -12.37 -8.02
CA GLU A 44 9.52 -12.23 -6.83
C GLU A 44 8.03 -12.13 -7.22
N PRO A 45 7.09 -12.46 -6.31
CA PRO A 45 5.65 -12.34 -6.56
C PRO A 45 5.25 -10.96 -7.09
N GLY A 46 4.34 -10.95 -8.08
CA GLY A 46 3.80 -9.75 -8.69
C GLY A 46 4.70 -9.14 -9.77
N MET A 47 5.91 -9.67 -9.97
CA MET A 47 6.80 -9.20 -11.03
C MET A 47 6.48 -9.83 -12.39
N TYR A 48 6.49 -9.02 -13.43
CA TYR A 48 6.46 -9.48 -14.82
C TYR A 48 7.19 -8.50 -15.75
N VAL A 49 7.47 -8.92 -16.99
CA VAL A 49 8.07 -8.06 -18.02
C VAL A 49 7.07 -7.87 -19.15
N CYS A 50 6.80 -6.62 -19.52
CA CYS A 50 5.87 -6.33 -20.61
C CYS A 50 6.52 -6.52 -21.99
N ALA A 51 5.74 -6.41 -23.07
CA ALA A 51 6.24 -6.56 -24.43
C ALA A 51 7.33 -5.52 -24.81
N ALA A 52 7.35 -4.36 -24.16
CA ALA A 52 8.39 -3.33 -24.34
C ALA A 52 9.67 -3.63 -23.54
N GLY A 53 9.70 -4.72 -22.75
CA GLY A 53 10.86 -5.11 -21.96
C GLY A 53 11.03 -4.38 -20.63
N HIS A 54 10.05 -3.59 -20.20
CA HIS A 54 10.05 -2.94 -18.88
C HIS A 54 9.66 -3.95 -17.80
N LEU A 55 10.32 -3.84 -16.64
CA LEU A 55 9.86 -4.52 -15.44
C LEU A 55 8.56 -3.88 -14.93
N HIS A 56 7.61 -4.71 -14.54
CA HIS A 56 6.40 -4.33 -13.84
C HIS A 56 6.29 -5.02 -12.48
N ILE A 57 5.64 -4.36 -11.53
CA ILE A 57 5.18 -4.96 -10.28
C ILE A 57 3.69 -4.68 -10.10
N ARG A 58 2.88 -5.74 -10.08
CA ARG A 58 1.44 -5.68 -9.90
C ARG A 58 1.02 -6.09 -8.50
N GLY A 59 0.05 -5.38 -7.96
CA GLY A 59 -0.55 -5.69 -6.67
C GLY A 59 -1.92 -5.08 -6.51
N THR A 60 -2.48 -5.28 -5.34
CA THR A 60 -3.74 -4.67 -4.90
C THR A 60 -3.51 -3.80 -3.67
N VAL A 61 -4.36 -2.80 -3.52
CA VAL A 61 -4.50 -2.08 -2.27
C VAL A 61 -5.88 -2.31 -1.68
N ARG A 62 -5.98 -2.29 -0.34
CA ARG A 62 -7.24 -2.33 0.40
C ARG A 62 -7.42 -1.06 1.23
N ASN A 63 -8.59 -0.44 1.14
CA ASN A 63 -8.96 0.66 2.03
C ASN A 63 -9.32 0.11 3.42
N LEU A 64 -8.54 0.46 4.44
CA LEU A 64 -8.81 0.15 5.85
C LEU A 64 -9.35 1.36 6.64
N ALA A 65 -9.57 2.50 5.98
CA ALA A 65 -10.30 3.62 6.56
C ALA A 65 -11.80 3.33 6.59
N ASP A 66 -12.51 4.10 7.40
CA ASP A 66 -13.96 4.12 7.52
C ASP A 66 -14.65 5.07 6.52
N VAL A 67 -13.86 5.77 5.70
CA VAL A 67 -14.33 6.67 4.64
C VAL A 67 -13.88 6.21 3.26
N PRO A 68 -14.63 6.54 2.18
CA PRO A 68 -14.17 6.33 0.81
C PRO A 68 -12.89 7.13 0.52
N LEU A 69 -11.93 6.49 -0.14
CA LEU A 69 -10.69 7.13 -0.59
C LEU A 69 -10.80 7.49 -2.08
N GLY A 70 -10.16 8.58 -2.49
CA GLY A 70 -9.94 8.93 -3.89
C GLY A 70 -8.82 8.10 -4.53
N PRO A 71 -8.24 8.56 -5.65
CA PRO A 71 -7.16 7.85 -6.32
C PRO A 71 -5.95 7.67 -5.40
N ILE A 72 -5.55 6.41 -5.14
CA ILE A 72 -4.43 6.08 -4.28
C ILE A 72 -3.16 6.04 -5.14
N LYS A 73 -2.10 6.73 -4.70
CA LYS A 73 -0.79 6.69 -5.36
C LYS A 73 0.16 5.76 -4.62
N VAL A 74 0.80 4.90 -5.39
CA VAL A 74 1.81 3.94 -4.94
C VAL A 74 3.14 4.31 -5.57
N ALA A 75 4.22 4.20 -4.80
CA ALA A 75 5.59 4.34 -5.28
C ALA A 75 6.35 3.03 -5.04
N GLY A 76 7.19 2.66 -6.01
CA GLY A 76 8.01 1.46 -5.96
C GLY A 76 9.49 1.76 -6.18
N LYS A 77 10.34 0.93 -5.59
CA LYS A 77 11.76 0.82 -5.92
C LYS A 77 12.10 -0.62 -6.28
N ALA A 78 12.82 -0.80 -7.38
CA ALA A 78 13.45 -2.06 -7.73
C ALA A 78 14.92 -2.00 -7.28
N LEU A 79 15.37 -3.01 -6.52
CA LEU A 79 16.67 -3.01 -5.88
C LEU A 79 17.45 -4.29 -6.22
N ASP A 80 18.78 -4.17 -6.27
CA ASP A 80 19.65 -5.35 -6.35
C ASP A 80 19.79 -6.08 -5.00
N SER A 81 20.58 -7.16 -4.98
CA SER A 81 20.82 -7.94 -3.76
C SER A 81 21.48 -7.13 -2.64
N ALA A 82 22.31 -6.14 -2.99
CA ALA A 82 22.99 -5.24 -2.05
C ALA A 82 22.11 -4.06 -1.59
N GLY A 83 20.90 -3.91 -2.14
CA GLY A 83 19.99 -2.82 -1.80
C GLY A 83 20.22 -1.54 -2.60
N LYS A 84 21.00 -1.58 -3.69
CA LYS A 84 21.15 -0.45 -4.60
C LYS A 84 19.87 -0.29 -5.42
N ILE A 85 19.40 0.95 -5.56
CA ILE A 85 18.24 1.27 -6.40
C ILE A 85 18.63 1.10 -7.88
N LEU A 86 17.92 0.22 -8.57
CA LEU A 86 18.04 -0.02 -10.01
C LEU A 86 17.03 0.79 -10.83
N GLY A 87 15.89 1.13 -10.22
CA GLY A 87 14.85 1.98 -10.79
C GLY A 87 13.76 2.33 -9.77
N THR A 88 12.96 3.34 -10.11
CA THR A 88 11.79 3.78 -9.34
C THR A 88 10.59 3.94 -10.25
N ALA A 89 9.39 3.73 -9.71
CA ALA A 89 8.13 3.85 -10.43
C ALA A 89 7.05 4.45 -9.53
N THR A 90 6.04 5.07 -10.13
CA THR A 90 4.82 5.47 -9.44
C THR A 90 3.61 5.07 -10.26
N ALA A 91 2.50 4.77 -9.59
CA ALA A 91 1.24 4.42 -10.22
C ALA A 91 0.08 4.95 -9.37
N SER A 92 -1.06 5.20 -10.03
CA SER A 92 -2.34 5.39 -9.34
C SER A 92 -3.18 4.12 -9.47
N THR A 93 -4.03 3.86 -8.49
CA THR A 93 -4.99 2.76 -8.57
C THR A 93 -5.96 2.93 -9.72
N GLU A 94 -6.40 1.80 -10.30
CA GLU A 94 -7.34 1.77 -11.43
C GLU A 94 -8.69 2.43 -11.08
N GLN A 95 -9.17 2.21 -9.85
CA GLN A 95 -10.42 2.78 -9.38
C GLN A 95 -10.23 4.19 -8.81
N ARG A 96 -11.05 5.14 -9.26
CA ARG A 96 -11.01 6.54 -8.82
C ARG A 96 -11.49 6.76 -7.38
N THR A 97 -12.40 5.91 -6.91
CA THR A 97 -12.97 6.00 -5.56
C THR A 97 -13.05 4.61 -4.96
N LEU A 98 -12.43 4.37 -3.82
CA LEU A 98 -12.36 3.08 -3.15
C LEU A 98 -13.14 3.11 -1.84
N ALA A 99 -14.27 2.39 -1.80
CA ALA A 99 -15.11 2.29 -0.60
C ALA A 99 -14.36 1.62 0.59
N PRO A 100 -14.79 1.86 1.84
CA PRO A 100 -14.24 1.17 3.01
C PRO A 100 -14.21 -0.36 2.82
N GLY A 101 -13.07 -0.97 3.12
CA GLY A 101 -12.87 -2.42 3.02
C GLY A 101 -12.65 -2.96 1.60
N ALA A 102 -12.92 -2.18 0.54
CA ALA A 102 -12.78 -2.59 -0.85
C ALA A 102 -11.31 -2.66 -1.29
N LYS A 103 -11.06 -3.41 -2.38
CA LYS A 103 -9.75 -3.57 -3.02
C LYS A 103 -9.74 -3.07 -4.46
N THR A 104 -8.60 -2.61 -4.94
CA THR A 104 -8.34 -2.24 -6.34
C THR A 104 -6.89 -2.53 -6.71
N GLY A 105 -6.64 -2.80 -7.99
CA GLY A 105 -5.29 -3.04 -8.53
C GLY A 105 -4.45 -1.77 -8.69
N PHE A 106 -3.13 -1.97 -8.75
CA PHE A 106 -2.14 -1.02 -9.25
C PHE A 106 -1.06 -1.77 -10.06
N ASP A 107 -0.41 -1.06 -10.98
CA ASP A 107 0.67 -1.61 -11.80
C ASP A 107 1.83 -0.60 -11.87
N LEU A 108 2.97 -0.93 -11.27
CA LEU A 108 4.17 -0.10 -11.27
C LEU A 108 5.06 -0.47 -12.44
N GLU A 109 5.16 0.43 -13.43
CA GLU A 109 6.07 0.26 -14.58
C GLU A 109 7.43 0.93 -14.32
N PHE A 110 8.50 0.13 -14.34
CA PHE A 110 9.88 0.58 -14.18
C PHE A 110 10.54 0.74 -15.54
N VAL A 111 10.28 1.87 -16.22
CA VAL A 111 10.77 2.15 -17.58
C VAL A 111 12.29 2.15 -17.73
N THR A 112 13.04 2.30 -16.63
CA THR A 112 14.53 2.29 -16.62
C THR A 112 15.12 0.91 -16.30
N VAL A 113 14.28 -0.06 -15.94
CA VAL A 113 14.69 -1.43 -15.62
C VAL A 113 14.29 -2.34 -16.77
N THR A 114 15.20 -2.50 -17.72
CA THR A 114 14.99 -3.24 -18.97
C THR A 114 16.10 -4.21 -19.27
N GLY A 115 15.81 -5.19 -20.13
CA GLY A 115 16.79 -6.14 -20.64
C GLY A 115 17.57 -6.84 -19.52
N PRO A 116 18.91 -6.92 -19.60
CA PRO A 116 19.72 -7.57 -18.56
C PRO A 116 19.57 -6.97 -17.16
N ARG A 117 19.12 -5.71 -17.02
CA ARG A 117 18.93 -5.07 -15.71
C ARG A 117 17.78 -5.70 -14.92
N VAL A 118 16.79 -6.32 -15.58
CA VAL A 118 15.69 -7.02 -14.92
C VAL A 118 16.23 -8.13 -14.02
N GLN A 119 17.24 -8.88 -14.49
CA GLN A 119 17.83 -10.00 -13.76
C GLN A 119 18.62 -9.58 -12.51
N LEU A 120 19.00 -8.30 -12.44
CA LEU A 120 19.69 -7.73 -11.28
C LEU A 120 18.72 -7.39 -10.15
N VAL A 121 17.41 -7.30 -10.42
CA VAL A 121 16.40 -7.03 -9.39
C VAL A 121 16.23 -8.26 -8.53
N LYS A 122 16.49 -8.08 -7.23
CA LYS A 122 16.36 -9.14 -6.21
C LYS A 122 15.45 -8.75 -5.05
N LYS A 123 15.13 -7.47 -4.94
CA LYS A 123 14.29 -6.91 -3.88
C LYS A 123 13.43 -5.79 -4.46
N HIS A 124 12.30 -5.54 -3.83
CA HIS A 124 11.47 -4.38 -4.13
C HIS A 124 10.96 -3.74 -2.83
N GLU A 125 10.78 -2.43 -2.86
CA GLU A 125 10.11 -1.67 -1.81
C GLU A 125 8.87 -1.01 -2.41
N ILE A 126 7.73 -1.13 -1.75
CA ILE A 126 6.47 -0.52 -2.19
C ILE A 126 5.86 0.28 -1.05
N LYS A 127 5.41 1.50 -1.36
CA LYS A 127 4.82 2.40 -0.40
C LYS A 127 3.62 3.13 -1.00
N VAL A 128 2.55 3.25 -0.22
CA VAL A 128 1.46 4.18 -0.51
C VAL A 128 1.94 5.59 -0.14
N VAL A 129 1.95 6.50 -1.12
CA VAL A 129 2.43 7.88 -0.95
C VAL A 129 1.30 8.90 -0.89
N ASP A 130 0.13 8.57 -1.42
CA ASP A 130 -1.05 9.42 -1.38
C ASP A 130 -2.32 8.58 -1.32
N ALA A 131 -3.24 8.96 -0.44
CA ALA A 131 -4.56 8.34 -0.31
C ALA A 131 -5.56 9.40 0.21
N PRO A 132 -6.01 10.31 -0.65
CA PRO A 132 -6.92 11.38 -0.24
C PRO A 132 -8.31 10.81 0.09
N VAL A 133 -9.06 11.49 0.97
CA VAL A 133 -10.50 11.24 1.10
C VAL A 133 -11.18 11.59 -0.23
N ALA A 134 -12.13 10.75 -0.67
CA ALA A 134 -12.88 11.01 -1.89
C ALA A 134 -13.69 12.32 -1.77
N ARG A 135 -13.76 13.08 -2.86
CA ARG A 135 -14.54 14.33 -2.95
C ARG A 135 -15.82 14.11 -3.74
#